data_AF-A0A533ZT18-F1
#
_entry.id   AF-A0A533ZT18-F1
#
_cell.length_a   1.000
_cell.length_b   1.000
_cell.length_c   1.000
_cell.angle_alpha   90.00
_cell.angle_beta   90.00
_cell.angle_gamma   90.00
#
_symmetry.space_group_name_H-M   'P 1'
#
loop_
_entity.id
_entity.type
_entity.pdbx_description
1 polymer ?
#
loop_
_entity_poly.entity_id
_entity_poly.type
_entity_poly.pdbx_seq_one_letter_code
_entity_poly.pdbx_strand_id
1 'polypeptide(L)'
;ALLYSTYMGGSGFDEGSGIAVDAAGNAYVTGETGSFDFRTTAGAFQPTFGGPPSPFVTNAFVAKLSFGNTQPGTGVKVELGQVTVTFDNVASAGDTTLATSTAGPSPPAGFKLGNPPTYYELTTTASSSGSVTVCIDYNTITFNKVASLKLFHFEDPNWVDATVSLDTATHTICGSVTSFSPFAIFEPAAVPFASLVARVKVEAGEGEFKVKGTFTLGAGSKIDPPNEDVTLEVGAFAATIPKGSFRRHGHGTFKFEGLAGGARLEVKIQARGGNRFEFKAEGKGAQVGTANPVTVGLAIGDDAGSTVARVKADDD
;
A
#
# COMPACT_ATOMS: atom_id res chain seq x y z
N ALA A 1 -8.38 13.19 -32.40
CA ALA A 1 -8.89 14.36 -31.65
C ALA A 1 -7.83 15.45 -31.65
N LEU A 2 -8.22 16.73 -31.58
CA LEU A 2 -7.32 17.87 -31.43
C LEU A 2 -7.01 18.04 -29.93
N LEU A 3 -5.73 17.98 -29.54
CA LEU A 3 -5.30 18.08 -28.13
C LEU A 3 -5.39 19.52 -27.61
N TYR A 4 -4.89 20.47 -28.40
CA TYR A 4 -5.04 21.90 -28.16
C TYR A 4 -4.84 22.66 -29.48
N SER A 5 -5.37 23.87 -29.54
CA SER A 5 -5.04 24.87 -30.56
C SER A 5 -5.08 26.24 -29.95
N THR A 6 -4.10 27.08 -30.28
CA THR A 6 -4.08 28.48 -29.88
C THR A 6 -3.48 29.32 -31.01
N TYR A 7 -3.62 30.64 -30.90
CA TYR A 7 -2.97 31.59 -31.78
C TYR A 7 -1.82 32.25 -31.05
N MET A 8 -0.65 32.31 -31.70
CA MET A 8 0.56 32.92 -31.17
C MET A 8 1.15 33.90 -32.19
N GLY A 9 1.07 35.18 -31.86
CA GLY A 9 1.47 36.32 -32.70
C GLY A 9 0.87 37.61 -32.12
N GLY A 10 1.23 38.75 -32.70
CA GLY A 10 0.72 40.08 -32.39
C GLY A 10 0.20 40.81 -33.63
N SER A 11 0.30 42.13 -33.61
CA SER A 11 -0.21 43.06 -34.63
C SER A 11 0.74 43.28 -35.82
N GLY A 12 2.00 42.87 -35.71
CA GLY A 12 3.05 43.03 -36.71
C GLY A 12 3.36 41.73 -37.47
N PHE A 13 4.61 41.63 -37.95
CA PHE A 13 5.12 40.43 -38.60
C PHE A 13 5.49 39.38 -37.55
N ASP A 14 4.97 38.16 -37.68
CA ASP A 14 5.31 37.03 -36.83
C ASP A 14 5.43 35.77 -37.68
N GLU A 15 6.54 35.03 -37.53
CA GLU A 15 6.80 33.82 -38.29
C GLU A 15 7.35 32.71 -37.37
N GLY A 16 6.78 31.50 -37.49
CA GLY A 16 7.31 30.32 -36.83
C GLY A 16 8.36 29.63 -37.69
N SER A 17 9.56 29.42 -37.17
CA SER A 17 10.68 28.78 -37.88
C SER A 17 10.88 27.31 -37.48
N GLY A 18 10.38 26.89 -36.32
CA GLY A 18 10.57 25.53 -35.82
C GLY A 18 9.62 25.14 -34.69
N ILE A 19 9.37 23.83 -34.57
CA ILE A 19 8.58 23.25 -33.49
C ILE A 19 9.18 21.91 -33.04
N ALA A 20 9.21 21.68 -31.73
CA ALA A 20 9.55 20.39 -31.13
C ALA A 20 8.61 20.12 -29.95
N VAL A 21 8.36 18.85 -29.64
CA VAL A 21 7.47 18.44 -28.52
C VAL A 21 8.29 17.62 -27.53
N ASP A 22 8.18 17.93 -26.23
CA ASP A 22 8.82 17.14 -25.18
C ASP A 22 7.96 15.92 -24.78
N ALA A 23 8.53 15.02 -23.96
CA ALA A 23 7.84 13.81 -23.50
C ALA A 23 6.58 14.11 -22.64
N ALA A 24 6.47 15.33 -22.10
CA ALA A 24 5.30 15.79 -21.36
C ALA A 24 4.25 16.44 -22.27
N GLY A 25 4.44 16.42 -23.60
CA GLY A 25 3.49 16.95 -24.58
C GLY A 25 3.53 18.47 -24.76
N ASN A 26 4.51 19.15 -24.17
CA ASN A 26 4.66 20.59 -24.35
C ASN A 26 5.31 20.88 -25.71
N ALA A 27 4.76 21.83 -26.46
CA ALA A 27 5.37 22.31 -27.69
C ALA A 27 6.33 23.47 -27.42
N TYR A 28 7.51 23.41 -28.01
CA TYR A 28 8.48 24.50 -28.05
C TYR A 28 8.48 25.04 -29.45
N VAL A 29 8.09 26.30 -29.59
CA VAL A 29 8.04 27.00 -30.87
C VAL A 29 9.13 28.05 -30.89
N THR A 30 9.90 28.07 -31.97
CA THR A 30 10.91 29.10 -32.23
C THR A 30 10.53 29.90 -33.45
N GLY A 31 10.92 31.16 -33.49
CA GLY A 31 10.63 31.99 -34.65
C GLY A 31 11.06 33.43 -34.47
N GLU A 32 10.46 34.29 -35.26
CA GLU A 32 10.74 35.71 -35.29
C GLU A 32 9.46 36.53 -35.07
N THR A 33 9.60 37.64 -34.34
CA THR A 33 8.51 38.60 -34.11
C THR A 33 8.98 40.02 -34.30
N GLY A 34 8.21 40.80 -35.06
CA GLY A 34 8.27 42.26 -35.17
C GLY A 34 7.08 42.93 -34.47
N SER A 35 6.36 42.20 -33.62
CA SER A 35 5.13 42.66 -32.96
C SER A 35 5.43 43.27 -31.59
N PHE A 36 5.06 44.54 -31.38
CA PHE A 36 5.18 45.20 -30.06
C PHE A 36 4.25 44.63 -29.00
N ASP A 37 3.17 43.98 -29.44
CA ASP A 37 2.14 43.31 -28.62
C ASP A 37 2.26 41.77 -28.66
N PHE A 38 3.44 41.25 -29.04
CA PHE A 38 3.71 39.81 -28.95
C PHE A 38 3.54 39.31 -27.51
N ARG A 39 2.79 38.22 -27.34
CA ARG A 39 2.47 37.70 -26.00
C ARG A 39 3.71 37.06 -25.36
N THR A 40 4.09 37.54 -24.18
CA THR A 40 5.16 36.97 -23.34
C THR A 40 4.67 36.58 -21.95
N THR A 41 5.41 35.73 -21.25
CA THR A 41 5.17 35.39 -19.84
C THR A 41 6.01 36.27 -18.90
N ALA A 42 5.59 36.35 -17.62
CA ALA A 42 6.42 36.98 -16.59
C ALA A 42 7.77 36.25 -16.48
N GLY A 43 8.87 37.01 -16.45
CA GLY A 43 10.23 36.44 -16.44
C GLY A 43 10.81 36.13 -17.82
N ALA A 44 10.12 36.48 -18.92
CA ALA A 44 10.70 36.43 -20.25
C ALA A 44 11.98 37.29 -20.33
N PHE A 45 13.00 36.78 -21.02
CA PHE A 45 14.29 37.47 -21.15
C PHE A 45 14.13 38.88 -21.75
N GLN A 46 13.26 39.00 -22.74
CA GLN A 46 12.87 40.27 -23.34
C GLN A 46 11.34 40.31 -23.47
N PRO A 47 10.63 41.10 -22.65
CA PRO A 47 9.16 41.09 -22.61
C PRO A 47 8.51 41.96 -23.69
N THR A 48 9.27 42.85 -24.35
CA THR A 48 8.77 43.73 -25.42
C THR A 48 9.73 43.74 -26.60
N PHE A 49 9.19 43.83 -27.81
CA PHE A 49 9.99 43.99 -29.01
C PHE A 49 10.92 45.21 -28.89
N GLY A 50 12.21 45.02 -29.17
CA GLY A 50 13.26 46.01 -28.91
C GLY A 50 13.78 46.72 -30.16
N GLY A 51 13.30 46.31 -31.34
CA GLY A 51 13.66 46.95 -32.60
C GLY A 51 12.84 48.22 -32.88
N PRO A 52 13.28 49.05 -33.84
CA PRO A 52 12.48 50.16 -34.33
C PRO A 52 11.23 49.64 -35.07
N PRO A 53 10.15 50.45 -35.18
CA PRO A 53 8.97 50.09 -35.97
C PRO A 53 9.33 49.98 -37.46
N SER A 54 9.60 48.75 -37.92
CA SER A 54 10.02 48.43 -39.28
C SER A 54 9.62 46.99 -39.62
N PRO A 55 9.08 46.71 -40.82
CA PRO A 55 8.73 45.35 -41.23
C PRO A 55 9.96 44.46 -41.54
N PHE A 56 11.17 45.03 -41.51
CA PHE A 56 12.42 44.33 -41.80
C PHE A 56 13.26 44.03 -40.55
N VAL A 57 12.74 44.36 -39.36
CA VAL A 57 13.43 44.10 -38.09
C VAL A 57 12.56 43.20 -37.24
N THR A 58 13.17 42.11 -36.77
CA THR A 58 12.54 41.09 -35.94
C THR A 58 13.44 40.73 -34.76
N ASN A 59 12.83 40.20 -33.71
CA ASN A 59 13.51 39.53 -32.61
C ASN A 59 13.25 38.04 -32.71
N ALA A 60 14.27 37.23 -32.42
CA ALA A 60 14.06 35.82 -32.21
C ALA A 60 13.24 35.57 -30.93
N PHE A 61 12.35 34.60 -30.96
CA PHE A 61 11.66 34.09 -29.79
C PHE A 61 11.83 32.58 -29.64
N VAL A 62 11.75 32.12 -28.39
CA VAL A 62 11.54 30.72 -28.01
C VAL A 62 10.40 30.71 -27.02
N ALA A 63 9.34 29.96 -27.33
CA ALA A 63 8.15 29.88 -26.50
C ALA A 63 7.79 28.42 -26.19
N LYS A 64 7.49 28.16 -24.91
CA LYS A 64 6.92 26.89 -24.47
C LYS A 64 5.41 27.03 -24.36
N LEU A 65 4.68 26.23 -25.12
CA LEU A 65 3.24 26.02 -24.99
C LEU A 65 3.02 24.78 -24.12
N SER A 66 2.67 24.99 -22.86
CA SER A 66 2.20 23.95 -21.94
C SER A 66 0.70 24.08 -21.76
N PHE A 67 -0.01 22.96 -21.85
CA PHE A 67 -1.43 22.85 -21.51
C PHE A 67 -1.65 21.92 -20.31
N GLY A 68 -0.57 21.58 -19.61
CA GLY A 68 -0.54 20.58 -18.56
C GLY A 68 -0.58 19.14 -19.07
N ASN A 69 -0.06 18.19 -18.30
CA ASN A 69 -0.12 16.76 -18.67
C ASN A 69 -1.50 16.10 -18.41
N THR A 70 -2.46 16.85 -17.86
CA THR A 70 -3.82 16.39 -17.53
C THR A 70 -4.85 17.21 -18.30
N GLN A 71 -5.20 16.74 -19.49
CA GLN A 71 -6.11 17.44 -20.41
C GLN A 71 -7.59 17.24 -20.04
N PRO A 72 -8.50 18.15 -20.43
CA PRO A 72 -9.94 17.97 -20.26
C PRO A 72 -10.46 16.76 -21.04
N GLY A 73 -11.43 16.06 -20.46
CA GLY A 73 -12.04 14.89 -21.08
C GLY A 73 -12.45 13.83 -20.06
N THR A 74 -12.95 12.71 -20.58
CA THR A 74 -13.37 11.56 -19.79
C THR A 74 -12.34 10.44 -19.85
N GLY A 75 -12.05 9.77 -18.73
CA GLY A 75 -11.08 8.67 -18.67
C GLY A 75 -9.65 9.12 -18.96
N VAL A 76 -9.27 10.29 -18.47
CA VAL A 76 -7.96 10.91 -18.75
C VAL A 76 -6.90 10.18 -17.97
N LYS A 77 -5.93 9.57 -18.67
CA LYS A 77 -4.82 8.81 -18.08
C LYS A 77 -3.54 9.65 -18.12
N VAL A 78 -2.84 9.71 -16.99
CA VAL A 78 -1.56 10.41 -16.80
C VAL A 78 -0.53 9.41 -16.27
N GLU A 79 0.60 9.28 -16.97
CA GLU A 79 1.69 8.37 -16.60
C GLU A 79 2.86 9.15 -15.99
N LEU A 80 3.23 8.80 -14.75
CA LEU A 80 4.21 9.49 -13.91
C LEU A 80 5.31 8.50 -13.47
N GLY A 81 5.94 7.85 -14.44
CA GLY A 81 6.90 6.77 -14.17
C GLY A 81 6.19 5.51 -13.68
N GLN A 82 6.44 5.10 -12.43
CA GLN A 82 5.83 3.91 -11.83
C GLN A 82 4.37 4.10 -11.40
N VAL A 83 3.84 5.33 -11.48
CA VAL A 83 2.47 5.65 -11.10
C VAL A 83 1.65 6.02 -12.33
N THR A 84 0.47 5.44 -12.45
CA THR A 84 -0.57 5.83 -13.40
C THR A 84 -1.74 6.44 -12.64
N VAL A 85 -2.17 7.63 -13.03
CA VAL A 85 -3.37 8.30 -12.50
C VAL A 85 -4.42 8.36 -13.59
N THR A 86 -5.63 7.89 -13.32
CA THR A 86 -6.76 7.93 -14.25
C THR A 86 -7.90 8.72 -13.63
N PHE A 87 -8.29 9.81 -14.29
CA PHE A 87 -9.42 10.66 -13.89
C PHE A 87 -10.67 10.23 -14.64
N ASP A 88 -11.79 10.07 -13.93
CA ASP A 88 -13.08 9.84 -14.58
C ASP A 88 -13.45 11.00 -15.51
N ASN A 89 -13.33 12.24 -15.02
CA ASN A 89 -13.57 13.45 -15.80
C ASN A 89 -12.66 14.61 -15.36
N VAL A 90 -12.09 15.30 -16.33
CA VAL A 90 -11.32 16.53 -16.15
C VAL A 90 -12.07 17.67 -16.84
N ALA A 91 -12.47 18.67 -16.06
CA ALA A 91 -13.20 19.85 -16.52
C ALA A 91 -12.27 20.94 -17.07
N SER A 92 -11.13 21.18 -16.43
CA SER A 92 -10.11 22.13 -16.88
C SER A 92 -8.73 21.51 -16.83
N ALA A 93 -7.93 21.82 -17.86
CA ALA A 93 -6.58 21.31 -17.99
C ALA A 93 -5.69 21.72 -16.81
N GLY A 94 -4.67 20.94 -16.54
CA GLY A 94 -3.65 21.27 -15.54
C GLY A 94 -2.53 20.24 -15.52
N ASP A 95 -1.64 20.38 -14.54
CA ASP A 95 -0.49 19.52 -14.32
C ASP A 95 -0.76 18.60 -13.14
N THR A 96 -0.69 17.30 -13.37
CA THR A 96 -0.59 16.28 -12.33
C THR A 96 0.86 15.85 -12.19
N THR A 97 1.40 15.97 -10.98
CA THR A 97 2.81 15.69 -10.68
C THR A 97 2.93 14.64 -9.58
N LEU A 98 4.06 13.94 -9.58
CA LEU A 98 4.44 12.97 -8.55
C LEU A 98 5.77 13.41 -7.93
N ALA A 99 5.83 13.41 -6.60
CA ALA A 99 7.08 13.36 -5.86
C ALA A 99 7.11 12.12 -4.96
N THR A 100 8.29 11.58 -4.68
CA THR A 100 8.47 10.45 -3.76
C THR A 100 9.35 10.83 -2.59
N SER A 101 9.01 10.34 -1.40
CA SER A 101 9.75 10.60 -0.17
C SER A 101 9.92 9.32 0.65
N THR A 102 11.02 9.22 1.41
CA THR A 102 11.20 8.17 2.42
C THR A 102 10.70 8.58 3.81
N ALA A 103 10.23 9.82 3.94
CA ALA A 103 9.64 10.39 5.15
C ALA A 103 8.18 10.79 4.88
N GLY A 104 7.30 10.54 5.84
CA GLY A 104 5.87 10.79 5.73
C GLY A 104 5.13 10.44 7.04
N PRO A 105 3.79 10.48 7.05
CA PRO A 105 2.99 10.17 8.23
C PRO A 105 3.23 8.75 8.75
N SER A 106 3.19 8.57 10.07
CA SER A 106 3.38 7.26 10.69
C SER A 106 2.41 6.20 10.11
N PRO A 107 2.87 4.96 9.85
CA PRO A 107 2.00 3.89 9.37
C PRO A 107 0.78 3.66 10.28
N PRO A 108 -0.37 3.24 9.72
CA PRO A 108 -1.52 2.87 10.52
C PRO A 108 -1.21 1.63 11.39
N ALA A 109 -1.90 1.51 12.52
CA ALA A 109 -1.68 0.38 13.44
C ALA A 109 -1.90 -0.97 12.73
N GLY A 110 -1.00 -1.93 12.98
CA GLY A 110 -1.03 -3.24 12.32
C GLY A 110 -0.43 -3.27 10.92
N PHE A 111 0.14 -2.17 10.44
CA PHE A 111 0.76 -2.06 9.13
C PHE A 111 2.17 -1.49 9.21
N LYS A 112 3.00 -1.82 8.21
CA LYS A 112 4.34 -1.27 8.02
C LYS A 112 4.62 -1.04 6.54
N LEU A 113 5.56 -0.17 6.26
CA LEU A 113 6.03 0.11 4.90
C LEU A 113 6.94 -1.02 4.40
N GLY A 114 7.08 -1.09 3.08
CA GLY A 114 8.14 -1.86 2.42
C GLY A 114 9.51 -1.20 2.56
N ASN A 115 10.51 -1.80 1.94
CA ASN A 115 11.90 -1.32 1.95
C ASN A 115 12.37 -1.00 0.52
N PRO A 116 12.79 0.24 0.21
CA PRO A 116 12.80 1.40 1.10
C PRO A 116 11.37 1.91 1.43
N PRO A 117 11.17 2.54 2.60
CA PRO A 117 9.93 3.26 2.89
C PRO A 117 9.66 4.28 1.80
N THR A 118 8.47 4.26 1.21
CA THR A 118 8.14 5.13 0.08
C THR A 118 6.74 5.70 0.22
N TYR A 119 6.66 7.02 0.21
CA TYR A 119 5.43 7.81 0.14
C TYR A 119 5.36 8.49 -1.23
N TYR A 120 4.17 8.53 -1.80
CA TYR A 120 3.88 9.09 -3.12
C TYR A 120 3.02 10.35 -2.94
N GLU A 121 3.62 11.51 -3.16
CA GLU A 121 2.93 12.79 -3.12
C GLU A 121 2.44 13.12 -4.52
N LEU A 122 1.15 12.89 -4.75
CA LEU A 122 0.49 13.32 -5.98
C LEU A 122 -0.14 14.70 -5.76
N THR A 123 0.01 15.58 -6.73
CA THR A 123 -0.67 16.87 -6.75
C THR A 123 -1.22 17.14 -8.14
N THR A 124 -2.35 17.84 -8.24
CA THR A 124 -2.89 18.27 -9.53
C THR A 124 -3.35 19.72 -9.50
N THR A 125 -3.10 20.46 -10.58
CA THR A 125 -3.73 21.77 -10.83
C THR A 125 -4.95 21.68 -11.75
N ALA A 126 -5.22 20.49 -12.30
CA ALA A 126 -6.40 20.24 -13.12
C ALA A 126 -7.67 20.23 -12.25
N SER A 127 -8.78 20.73 -12.78
CA SER A 127 -10.09 20.58 -12.14
C SER A 127 -10.70 19.26 -12.61
N SER A 128 -10.95 18.34 -11.69
CA SER A 128 -11.56 17.05 -11.97
C SER A 128 -12.80 16.79 -11.13
N SER A 129 -13.64 15.87 -11.59
CA SER A 129 -14.86 15.42 -10.89
C SER A 129 -14.99 13.91 -11.02
N GLY A 130 -15.63 13.27 -10.04
CA GLY A 130 -15.76 11.81 -10.00
C GLY A 130 -14.59 11.16 -9.27
N SER A 131 -14.39 9.87 -9.53
CA SER A 131 -13.30 9.12 -8.90
C SER A 131 -11.99 9.31 -9.67
N VAL A 132 -10.89 9.16 -8.95
CA VAL A 132 -9.54 9.09 -9.49
C VAL A 132 -8.98 7.72 -9.13
N THR A 133 -8.51 6.99 -10.13
CA THR A 133 -7.81 5.71 -9.93
C THR A 133 -6.32 5.95 -9.94
N VAL A 134 -5.62 5.52 -8.90
CA VAL A 134 -4.16 5.56 -8.78
C VAL A 134 -3.64 4.12 -8.80
N CYS A 135 -2.84 3.78 -9.80
CA CYS A 135 -2.16 2.50 -9.92
C CYS A 135 -0.66 2.69 -9.78
N ILE A 136 -0.02 1.87 -8.94
CA ILE A 136 1.41 1.94 -8.64
C ILE A 136 2.06 0.60 -8.99
N ASP A 137 3.07 0.64 -9.86
CA ASP A 137 4.05 -0.44 -10.01
C ASP A 137 5.03 -0.39 -8.82
N TYR A 138 5.00 -1.43 -7.99
CA TYR A 138 5.78 -1.50 -6.75
C TYR A 138 7.05 -2.34 -6.87
N ASN A 139 7.52 -2.64 -8.09
CA ASN A 139 8.72 -3.45 -8.33
C ASN A 139 10.02 -2.89 -7.70
N THR A 140 10.05 -1.60 -7.35
CA THR A 140 11.18 -0.93 -6.71
C THR A 140 11.20 -1.08 -5.19
N ILE A 141 10.12 -1.62 -4.59
CA ILE A 141 9.96 -1.75 -3.15
C ILE A 141 9.88 -3.23 -2.78
N THR A 142 10.70 -3.64 -1.82
CA THR A 142 10.65 -5.00 -1.28
C THR A 142 9.58 -5.09 -0.19
N PHE A 143 8.66 -6.03 -0.34
CA PHE A 143 7.69 -6.43 0.67
C PHE A 143 7.87 -7.90 1.03
N ASN A 144 7.63 -8.26 2.28
CA ASN A 144 7.67 -9.64 2.75
C ASN A 144 6.33 -10.36 2.48
N LYS A 145 5.23 -9.60 2.34
CA LYS A 145 3.85 -10.10 2.24
C LYS A 145 3.14 -9.50 1.03
N VAL A 146 3.71 -9.74 -0.15
CA VAL A 146 3.23 -9.21 -1.44
C VAL A 146 1.76 -9.54 -1.75
N ALA A 147 1.22 -10.64 -1.23
CA ALA A 147 -0.18 -11.04 -1.46
C ALA A 147 -1.20 -10.29 -0.58
N SER A 148 -0.74 -9.50 0.39
CA SER A 148 -1.57 -8.82 1.39
C SER A 148 -1.36 -7.31 1.40
N LEU A 149 -0.76 -6.77 0.33
CA LEU A 149 -0.49 -5.34 0.22
C LEU A 149 -1.78 -4.54 0.15
N LYS A 150 -1.71 -3.34 0.71
CA LYS A 150 -2.79 -2.36 0.73
C LYS A 150 -2.27 -1.00 0.30
N LEU A 151 -3.00 -0.34 -0.59
CA LEU A 151 -2.76 1.05 -0.96
C LEU A 151 -3.64 1.93 -0.08
N PHE A 152 -3.00 2.74 0.74
CA PHE A 152 -3.70 3.74 1.55
C PHE A 152 -3.43 5.14 1.02
N HIS A 153 -4.40 6.02 1.21
CA HIS A 153 -4.21 7.47 1.06
C HIS A 153 -4.42 8.17 2.40
N PHE A 154 -3.69 9.26 2.61
CA PHE A 154 -3.70 9.97 3.87
C PHE A 154 -4.73 11.10 3.87
N GLU A 155 -5.80 10.97 4.64
CA GLU A 155 -6.75 12.04 4.94
C GLU A 155 -6.45 12.57 6.34
N ASP A 156 -5.56 13.57 6.43
CA ASP A 156 -5.05 14.09 7.70
C ASP A 156 -6.13 14.14 8.81
N PRO A 157 -5.94 13.44 9.94
CA PRO A 157 -4.74 12.70 10.40
C PRO A 157 -4.74 11.18 10.13
N ASN A 158 -5.65 10.68 9.30
CA ASN A 158 -5.95 9.26 9.17
C ASN A 158 -5.48 8.66 7.84
N TRP A 159 -5.08 7.40 7.88
CA TRP A 159 -4.93 6.59 6.68
C TRP A 159 -6.26 5.92 6.32
N VAL A 160 -6.66 6.01 5.06
CA VAL A 160 -7.86 5.37 4.51
C VAL A 160 -7.44 4.34 3.46
N ASP A 161 -7.93 3.09 3.59
CA ASP A 161 -7.65 2.01 2.63
C ASP A 161 -8.36 2.33 1.31
N ALA A 162 -7.58 2.64 0.28
CA ALA A 162 -8.06 2.97 -1.05
C ALA A 162 -8.00 1.76 -2.00
N THR A 163 -7.54 0.58 -1.54
CA THR A 163 -7.23 -0.57 -2.38
C THR A 163 -8.45 -1.06 -3.15
N VAL A 164 -8.34 -1.10 -4.48
CA VAL A 164 -9.33 -1.67 -5.40
C VAL A 164 -8.85 -3.01 -5.95
N SER A 165 -7.57 -3.10 -6.31
CA SER A 165 -6.99 -4.33 -6.86
C SER A 165 -5.50 -4.45 -6.53
N LEU A 166 -5.03 -5.70 -6.48
CA LEU A 166 -3.63 -6.06 -6.30
C LEU A 166 -3.29 -7.20 -7.25
N ASP A 167 -2.41 -6.93 -8.21
CA ASP A 167 -1.82 -7.90 -9.12
C ASP A 167 -0.38 -8.16 -8.70
N THR A 168 -0.12 -9.40 -8.25
CA THR A 168 1.22 -9.82 -7.81
C THR A 168 2.09 -10.35 -8.96
N ALA A 169 1.50 -10.64 -10.12
CA ALA A 169 2.25 -11.05 -11.31
C ALA A 169 2.85 -9.84 -12.01
N THR A 170 2.08 -8.74 -12.13
CA THR A 170 2.54 -7.49 -12.75
C THR A 170 3.10 -6.47 -11.76
N HIS A 171 3.17 -6.82 -10.47
CA HIS A 171 3.61 -5.92 -9.40
C HIS A 171 2.82 -4.60 -9.35
N THR A 172 1.51 -4.66 -9.59
CA THR A 172 0.65 -3.48 -9.67
C THR A 172 -0.40 -3.48 -8.56
N ILE A 173 -0.53 -2.37 -7.84
CA ILE A 173 -1.63 -2.15 -6.89
C ILE A 173 -2.39 -0.89 -7.30
N CYS A 174 -3.72 -0.96 -7.33
CA CYS A 174 -4.57 0.16 -7.71
C CYS A 174 -5.53 0.52 -6.58
N GLY A 175 -5.86 1.80 -6.48
CA GLY A 175 -6.85 2.32 -5.55
C GLY A 175 -7.68 3.45 -6.13
N SER A 176 -8.84 3.69 -5.53
CA SER A 176 -9.79 4.75 -5.93
C SER A 176 -9.90 5.80 -4.83
N VAL A 177 -9.79 7.07 -5.22
CA VAL A 177 -9.82 8.22 -4.31
C VAL A 177 -10.60 9.38 -4.91
N THR A 178 -10.94 10.35 -4.07
CA THR A 178 -11.58 11.61 -4.45
C THR A 178 -10.71 12.84 -4.14
N SER A 179 -9.56 12.62 -3.51
CA SER A 179 -8.59 13.64 -3.13
C SER A 179 -7.17 13.15 -3.37
N PHE A 180 -6.26 14.11 -3.53
CA PHE A 180 -4.82 13.84 -3.61
C PHE A 180 -4.17 14.14 -2.27
N SER A 181 -3.36 13.21 -1.82
CA SER A 181 -2.61 13.28 -0.56
C SER A 181 -1.44 12.30 -0.63
N PRO A 182 -0.60 12.19 0.40
CA PRO A 182 0.40 11.12 0.42
C PRO A 182 -0.28 9.76 0.27
N PHE A 183 0.15 8.98 -0.71
CA PHE A 183 -0.19 7.57 -0.83
C PHE A 183 0.97 6.73 -0.31
N ALA A 184 0.67 5.57 0.24
CA ALA A 184 1.68 4.58 0.59
C ALA A 184 1.13 3.16 0.47
N ILE A 185 2.02 2.25 0.09
CA ILE A 185 1.73 0.83 0.05
C ILE A 185 2.23 0.22 1.35
N PHE A 186 1.32 -0.42 2.07
CA PHE A 186 1.60 -1.06 3.34
C PHE A 186 1.43 -2.57 3.24
N GLU A 187 2.26 -3.30 3.99
CA GLU A 187 2.03 -4.70 4.30
C GLU A 187 1.59 -4.86 5.77
N PRO A 188 0.86 -5.93 6.12
CA PRO A 188 0.58 -6.24 7.51
C PRO A 188 1.87 -6.33 8.33
N ALA A 189 1.91 -5.63 9.46
CA ALA A 189 2.98 -5.76 10.44
C ALA A 189 2.68 -6.95 11.36
N ALA A 190 3.71 -7.74 11.69
CA ALA A 190 3.59 -8.70 12.78
C ALA A 190 3.37 -7.94 14.09
N VAL A 191 2.25 -8.17 14.76
CA VAL A 191 1.96 -7.55 16.06
C VAL A 191 2.14 -8.61 17.14
N PRO A 192 3.08 -8.44 18.09
CA PRO A 192 3.21 -9.40 19.17
C PRO A 192 1.93 -9.40 20.02
N PHE A 193 1.54 -10.57 20.53
CA PHE A 193 0.51 -10.65 21.55
C PHE A 193 0.91 -9.80 22.75
N ALA A 194 -0.02 -8.96 23.24
CA ALA A 194 0.18 -8.18 24.46
C ALA A 194 0.42 -9.07 25.69
N SER A 195 -0.13 -10.29 25.69
CA SER A 195 0.21 -11.32 26.66
C SER A 195 -0.08 -12.72 26.10
N LEU A 196 0.68 -13.71 26.55
CA LEU A 196 0.36 -15.14 26.38
C LEU A 196 0.75 -15.88 27.67
N VAL A 197 -0.19 -16.64 28.22
CA VAL A 197 0.01 -17.49 29.40
C VAL A 197 -0.57 -18.87 29.11
N ALA A 198 0.18 -19.92 29.43
CA ALA A 198 -0.22 -21.29 29.13
C ALA A 198 0.13 -22.23 30.29
N ARG A 199 -0.59 -23.36 30.34
CA ARG A 199 -0.28 -24.52 31.17
C ARG A 199 -0.25 -25.74 30.28
N VAL A 200 0.74 -26.59 30.49
CA VAL A 200 0.94 -27.81 29.71
C VAL A 200 0.80 -29.02 30.62
N LYS A 201 0.06 -30.00 30.16
CA LYS A 201 0.00 -31.36 30.70
C LYS A 201 0.54 -32.30 29.63
N VAL A 202 1.42 -33.23 30.02
CA VAL A 202 1.99 -34.24 29.12
C VAL A 202 1.69 -35.61 29.68
N GLU A 203 1.10 -36.48 28.88
CA GLU A 203 0.73 -37.83 29.26
C GLU A 203 1.78 -38.80 28.68
N ALA A 204 2.62 -39.35 29.55
CA ALA A 204 3.87 -40.04 29.20
C ALA A 204 3.68 -41.36 28.42
N GLY A 205 2.48 -41.96 28.47
CA GLY A 205 2.19 -43.26 27.86
C GLY A 205 1.83 -43.22 26.37
N GLU A 206 1.29 -42.11 25.86
CA GLU A 206 0.72 -42.05 24.50
C GLU A 206 1.38 -41.01 23.57
N GLY A 207 2.40 -40.29 24.05
CA GLY A 207 2.95 -39.15 23.32
C GLY A 207 1.89 -38.08 23.11
N GLU A 208 1.08 -37.84 24.15
CA GLU A 208 -0.02 -36.90 24.14
C GLU A 208 0.33 -35.67 24.98
N PHE A 209 0.06 -34.49 24.44
CA PHE A 209 0.07 -33.26 25.23
C PHE A 209 -1.30 -32.60 25.20
N LYS A 210 -1.64 -31.95 26.30
CA LYS A 210 -2.75 -31.01 26.41
C LYS A 210 -2.21 -29.67 26.86
N VAL A 211 -2.38 -28.63 26.04
CA VAL A 211 -2.05 -27.25 26.41
C VAL A 211 -3.33 -26.43 26.50
N LYS A 212 -3.41 -25.62 27.56
CA LYS A 212 -4.49 -24.64 27.74
C LYS A 212 -3.86 -23.30 28.08
N GLY A 213 -4.26 -22.25 27.38
CA GLY A 213 -3.73 -20.92 27.62
C GLY A 213 -4.71 -19.81 27.29
N THR A 214 -4.31 -18.60 27.64
CA THR A 214 -5.00 -17.37 27.28
C THR A 214 -4.00 -16.41 26.67
N PHE A 215 -4.41 -15.70 25.64
CA PHE A 215 -3.60 -14.63 25.05
C PHE A 215 -4.45 -13.38 24.85
N THR A 216 -3.77 -12.24 24.79
CA THR A 216 -4.37 -10.95 24.46
C THR A 216 -3.69 -10.40 23.22
N LEU A 217 -4.47 -10.00 22.22
CA LEU A 217 -3.93 -9.39 21.02
C LEU A 217 -3.26 -8.04 21.34
N GLY A 218 -2.22 -7.71 20.58
CA GLY A 218 -1.60 -6.39 20.61
C GLY A 218 -2.58 -5.29 20.16
N ALA A 219 -2.23 -4.03 20.39
CA ALA A 219 -3.07 -2.91 19.95
C ALA A 219 -3.21 -2.89 18.41
N GLY A 220 -4.44 -2.77 17.91
CA GLY A 220 -4.73 -2.76 16.47
C GLY A 220 -4.73 -4.15 15.79
N SER A 221 -4.27 -5.20 16.48
CA SER A 221 -4.26 -6.57 15.97
C SER A 221 -5.68 -7.13 15.84
N LYS A 222 -5.88 -7.91 14.78
CA LYS A 222 -7.09 -8.70 14.52
C LYS A 222 -6.64 -10.02 13.92
N ILE A 223 -7.20 -11.12 14.43
CA ILE A 223 -6.93 -12.47 13.92
C ILE A 223 -8.17 -13.03 13.22
N ASP A 224 -7.95 -13.86 12.21
CA ASP A 224 -8.95 -14.61 11.47
C ASP A 224 -8.45 -16.04 11.20
N PRO A 225 -8.43 -16.94 12.21
CA PRO A 225 -7.87 -18.29 12.07
C PRO A 225 -8.37 -19.10 10.84
N PRO A 226 -9.63 -18.98 10.37
CA PRO A 226 -10.06 -19.61 9.12
C PRO A 226 -9.30 -19.16 7.87
N ASN A 227 -8.76 -17.94 7.84
CA ASN A 227 -8.11 -17.35 6.66
C ASN A 227 -6.60 -17.11 6.87
N GLU A 228 -6.06 -17.50 8.02
CA GLU A 228 -4.66 -17.33 8.41
C GLU A 228 -4.02 -18.66 8.78
N ASP A 229 -2.71 -18.78 8.58
CA ASP A 229 -1.95 -19.92 9.10
C ASP A 229 -1.88 -19.83 10.62
N VAL A 230 -2.03 -20.96 11.32
CA VAL A 230 -1.90 -21.02 12.78
C VAL A 230 -0.73 -21.93 13.14
N THR A 231 0.31 -21.38 13.75
CA THR A 231 1.46 -22.16 14.21
C THR A 231 1.39 -22.37 15.72
N LEU A 232 1.53 -23.62 16.14
CA LEU A 232 1.58 -24.03 17.53
C LEU A 232 2.95 -24.64 17.83
N GLU A 233 3.57 -24.18 18.92
CA GLU A 233 4.81 -24.72 19.44
C GLU A 233 4.62 -25.15 20.90
N VAL A 234 5.03 -26.37 21.23
CA VAL A 234 5.01 -26.91 22.59
C VAL A 234 6.30 -27.71 22.81
N GLY A 235 7.26 -27.11 23.52
CA GLY A 235 8.58 -27.69 23.71
C GLY A 235 9.28 -27.94 22.36
N ALA A 236 9.65 -29.20 22.09
CA ALA A 236 10.26 -29.61 20.82
C ALA A 236 9.26 -29.82 19.67
N PHE A 237 7.95 -29.84 19.97
CA PHE A 237 6.92 -30.01 18.95
C PHE A 237 6.56 -28.66 18.31
N ALA A 238 6.49 -28.61 16.99
CA ALA A 238 6.00 -27.46 16.24
C ALA A 238 5.12 -27.93 15.07
N ALA A 239 4.01 -27.24 14.85
CA ALA A 239 3.11 -27.52 13.74
C ALA A 239 2.48 -26.24 13.20
N THR A 240 2.51 -26.07 11.88
CA THR A 240 1.74 -25.04 11.18
C THR A 240 0.48 -25.67 10.59
N ILE A 241 -0.68 -25.13 10.99
CA ILE A 241 -1.99 -25.48 10.46
C ILE A 241 -2.30 -24.47 9.35
N PRO A 242 -2.41 -24.89 8.07
CA PRO A 242 -2.59 -23.96 6.96
C PRO A 242 -3.92 -23.21 7.03
N LYS A 243 -3.95 -21.99 6.49
CA LYS A 243 -5.17 -21.21 6.25
C LYS A 243 -6.22 -22.05 5.52
N GLY A 244 -7.49 -21.83 5.84
CA GLY A 244 -8.62 -22.63 5.37
C GLY A 244 -8.90 -23.89 6.19
N SER A 245 -8.00 -24.28 7.11
CA SER A 245 -8.17 -25.49 7.92
C SER A 245 -9.08 -25.27 9.14
N PHE A 246 -9.07 -24.08 9.75
CA PHE A 246 -9.95 -23.76 10.87
C PHE A 246 -11.38 -23.50 10.42
N ARG A 247 -12.35 -23.97 11.20
CA ARG A 247 -13.78 -23.70 11.01
C ARG A 247 -14.32 -22.83 12.13
N ARG A 248 -15.16 -21.86 11.77
CA ARG A 248 -15.87 -21.01 12.73
C ARG A 248 -17.11 -21.76 13.24
N HIS A 249 -17.27 -21.78 14.55
CA HIS A 249 -18.43 -22.31 15.27
C HIS A 249 -19.14 -21.19 16.04
N GLY A 250 -20.25 -21.52 16.69
CA GLY A 250 -20.99 -20.57 17.54
C GLY A 250 -20.12 -19.93 18.63
N HIS A 251 -20.54 -18.75 19.09
CA HIS A 251 -19.90 -18.00 20.20
C HIS A 251 -18.42 -17.64 20.00
N GLY A 252 -18.01 -17.27 18.77
CA GLY A 252 -16.65 -16.78 18.50
C GLY A 252 -15.56 -17.84 18.70
N THR A 253 -15.90 -19.10 18.43
CA THR A 253 -14.99 -20.23 18.54
C THR A 253 -14.48 -20.64 17.16
N PHE A 254 -13.20 -20.92 17.06
CA PHE A 254 -12.55 -21.53 15.90
C PHE A 254 -12.02 -22.89 16.30
N LYS A 255 -12.27 -23.91 15.48
CA LYS A 255 -11.80 -25.29 15.72
C LYS A 255 -11.04 -25.80 14.50
N PHE A 256 -9.93 -26.48 14.77
CA PHE A 256 -9.23 -27.36 13.84
C PHE A 256 -9.16 -28.76 14.44
N GLU A 257 -9.34 -29.77 13.60
CA GLU A 257 -9.14 -31.18 13.94
C GLU A 257 -8.53 -31.86 12.71
N GLY A 258 -7.32 -32.39 12.84
CA GLY A 258 -6.61 -32.94 11.69
C GLY A 258 -5.16 -33.29 11.97
N LEU A 259 -4.42 -33.62 10.91
CA LEU A 259 -2.98 -33.91 10.98
C LEU A 259 -2.18 -32.62 10.72
N ALA A 260 -1.23 -32.31 11.60
CA ALA A 260 -0.25 -31.24 11.39
C ALA A 260 1.02 -31.53 12.21
N GLY A 261 2.20 -31.20 11.68
CA GLY A 261 3.49 -31.45 12.35
C GLY A 261 3.74 -32.93 12.69
N GLY A 262 3.13 -33.86 11.96
CA GLY A 262 3.25 -35.30 12.21
C GLY A 262 2.36 -35.86 13.34
N ALA A 263 1.55 -35.02 13.99
CA ALA A 263 0.63 -35.41 15.06
C ALA A 263 -0.83 -35.19 14.67
N ARG A 264 -1.75 -35.93 15.28
CA ARG A 264 -3.18 -35.60 15.24
C ARG A 264 -3.44 -34.50 16.25
N LEU A 265 -3.88 -33.34 15.77
CA LEU A 265 -4.15 -32.16 16.59
C LEU A 265 -5.65 -31.86 16.64
N GLU A 266 -6.12 -31.52 17.82
CA GLU A 266 -7.35 -30.77 18.03
C GLU A 266 -6.99 -29.41 18.61
N VAL A 267 -7.27 -28.33 17.89
CA VAL A 267 -6.98 -26.95 18.33
C VAL A 267 -8.25 -26.13 18.37
N LYS A 268 -8.49 -25.47 19.49
CA LYS A 268 -9.64 -24.59 19.72
C LYS A 268 -9.17 -23.22 20.16
N ILE A 269 -9.61 -22.18 19.47
CA ILE A 269 -9.38 -20.77 19.83
C ILE A 269 -10.74 -20.14 20.07
N GLN A 270 -10.96 -19.51 21.22
CA GLN A 270 -12.25 -18.94 21.59
C GLN A 270 -12.11 -17.51 22.10
N ALA A 271 -12.87 -16.60 21.51
CA ALA A 271 -12.96 -15.22 21.97
C ALA A 271 -13.60 -15.16 23.39
N ARG A 272 -13.01 -14.34 24.27
CA ARG A 272 -13.48 -14.12 25.65
C ARG A 272 -13.91 -12.67 25.91
N GLY A 273 -14.06 -11.88 24.86
CA GLY A 273 -14.43 -10.46 24.90
C GLY A 273 -13.21 -9.53 24.77
N GLY A 274 -13.41 -8.38 24.11
CA GLY A 274 -12.31 -7.46 23.75
C GLY A 274 -11.24 -8.17 22.93
N ASN A 275 -9.97 -7.95 23.29
CA ASN A 275 -8.81 -8.54 22.63
C ASN A 275 -8.34 -9.86 23.26
N ARG A 276 -9.12 -10.44 24.19
CA ARG A 276 -8.71 -11.62 24.97
C ARG A 276 -9.29 -12.90 24.38
N PHE A 277 -8.44 -13.91 24.29
CA PHE A 277 -8.76 -15.24 23.76
C PHE A 277 -8.29 -16.33 24.72
N GLU A 278 -8.97 -17.47 24.65
CA GLU A 278 -8.51 -18.73 25.22
C GLU A 278 -8.16 -19.67 24.09
N PHE A 279 -7.05 -20.41 24.22
CA PHE A 279 -6.72 -21.50 23.31
C PHE A 279 -6.54 -22.81 24.07
N LYS A 280 -6.92 -23.90 23.41
CA LYS A 280 -6.65 -25.27 23.82
C LYS A 280 -6.08 -26.01 22.64
N ALA A 281 -5.04 -26.80 22.86
CA ALA A 281 -4.56 -27.74 21.87
C ALA A 281 -4.26 -29.08 22.51
N GLU A 282 -4.70 -30.13 21.84
CA GLU A 282 -4.38 -31.51 22.19
C GLU A 282 -3.65 -32.12 21.00
N GLY A 283 -2.53 -32.79 21.25
CA GLY A 283 -1.74 -33.40 20.21
C GLY A 283 -1.39 -34.83 20.56
N LYS A 284 -1.87 -35.78 19.76
CA LYS A 284 -1.60 -37.21 19.91
C LYS A 284 -0.52 -37.67 18.93
N GLY A 285 0.50 -38.35 19.45
CA GLY A 285 1.70 -38.74 18.70
C GLY A 285 2.73 -37.62 18.55
N ALA A 286 2.65 -36.59 19.40
CA ALA A 286 3.55 -35.44 19.37
C ALA A 286 4.67 -35.59 20.40
N GLN A 287 5.91 -35.29 19.99
CA GLN A 287 7.08 -35.33 20.86
C GLN A 287 7.40 -33.92 21.37
N VAL A 288 6.95 -33.59 22.58
CA VAL A 288 7.17 -32.27 23.20
C VAL A 288 8.52 -32.14 23.90
N GLY A 289 9.27 -33.25 24.04
CA GLY A 289 10.55 -33.29 24.76
C GLY A 289 10.40 -33.43 26.28
N THR A 290 11.53 -33.43 27.01
CA THR A 290 11.59 -33.68 28.46
C THR A 290 11.84 -32.43 29.31
N ALA A 291 11.94 -31.26 28.69
CA ALA A 291 12.19 -30.01 29.41
C ALA A 291 11.02 -29.65 30.33
N ASN A 292 11.30 -29.07 31.50
CA ASN A 292 10.28 -28.52 32.39
C ASN A 292 10.86 -27.30 33.14
N PRO A 293 10.39 -26.07 32.87
CA PRO A 293 9.27 -25.71 31.99
C PRO A 293 9.58 -25.89 30.49
N VAL A 294 8.53 -25.98 29.67
CA VAL A 294 8.60 -25.96 28.19
C VAL A 294 8.21 -24.59 27.65
N THR A 295 8.73 -24.23 26.48
CA THR A 295 8.21 -23.09 25.71
C THR A 295 6.87 -23.45 25.10
N VAL A 296 5.91 -22.52 25.15
CA VAL A 296 4.66 -22.59 24.40
C VAL A 296 4.56 -21.36 23.52
N GLY A 297 4.55 -21.57 22.21
CA GLY A 297 4.38 -20.55 21.18
C GLY A 297 3.03 -20.70 20.50
N LEU A 298 2.41 -19.58 20.17
CA LEU A 298 1.24 -19.53 19.30
C LEU A 298 1.42 -18.34 18.35
N ALA A 299 1.28 -18.61 17.05
CA ALA A 299 1.15 -17.59 16.02
C ALA A 299 -0.14 -17.81 15.24
N ILE A 300 -0.85 -16.73 14.91
CA ILE A 300 -2.05 -16.71 14.09
C ILE A 300 -1.84 -15.61 13.06
N GLY A 301 -1.68 -16.02 11.81
CA GLY A 301 -1.16 -15.13 10.77
C GLY A 301 0.19 -14.59 11.19
N ASP A 302 0.25 -13.27 11.34
CA ASP A 302 1.47 -12.56 11.71
C ASP A 302 1.54 -12.18 13.20
N ASP A 303 0.45 -12.40 13.93
CA ASP A 303 0.37 -12.14 15.35
C ASP A 303 0.90 -13.33 16.12
N ALA A 304 1.89 -13.11 16.98
CA ALA A 304 2.55 -14.19 17.69
C ALA A 304 2.88 -13.84 19.13
N GLY A 305 2.96 -14.86 19.96
CA GLY A 305 3.48 -14.73 21.32
C GLY A 305 3.99 -16.06 21.83
N SER A 306 4.87 -15.99 22.82
CA SER A 306 5.42 -17.17 23.47
C SER A 306 5.45 -16.99 24.98
N THR A 307 5.39 -18.09 25.71
CA THR A 307 5.54 -18.12 27.16
C THR A 307 6.28 -19.38 27.59
N VAL A 308 6.69 -19.44 28.85
CA VAL A 308 7.18 -20.68 29.47
C VAL A 308 6.08 -21.27 30.36
N ALA A 309 5.83 -22.56 30.22
CA ALA A 309 4.80 -23.27 30.97
C ALA A 309 5.41 -24.45 31.72
N ARG A 310 5.13 -24.54 33.04
CA ARG A 310 5.47 -25.74 33.81
C ARG A 310 4.63 -26.91 33.32
N VAL A 311 5.29 -28.05 33.12
CA VAL A 311 4.64 -29.31 32.77
C VAL A 311 4.15 -29.96 34.05
N LYS A 312 2.85 -30.26 34.10
CA LYS A 312 2.30 -31.18 35.11
C LYS A 312 2.37 -32.59 34.54
N ALA A 313 3.12 -33.47 35.22
CA ALA A 313 2.96 -34.91 35.05
C ALA A 313 1.60 -35.31 35.63
N ASP A 314 0.98 -36.37 35.10
CA ASP A 314 -0.10 -37.03 35.82
C ASP A 314 0.46 -37.52 37.16
N ASP A 315 -0.18 -37.11 38.26
CA ASP A 315 -0.10 -37.86 39.50
C ASP A 315 -0.93 -39.13 39.23
N ASP A 316 -0.26 -40.26 38.97
CA ASP A 316 -0.87 -41.59 38.94
C ASP A 316 -1.65 -41.88 40.24
#